data_AF-A0A7Z0QAQ5-F1
#
_entry.id   AF-A0A7Z0QAQ5-F1
#
_cell.length_a   1.000
_cell.length_b   1.000
_cell.length_c   1.000
_cell.angle_alpha   90.00
_cell.angle_beta   90.00
_cell.angle_gamma   90.00
#
_symmetry.space_group_name_H-M   'P 1'
#
loop_
_entity.id
_entity.type
_entity.pdbx_description
1 polymer ?
#
loop_
_entity_poly.entity_id
_entity_poly.type
_entity_poly.pdbx_seq_one_letter_code
_entity_poly.pdbx_strand_id
1 'polypeptide(L)' 'MSTLAKLLARKQALLERLESHSGPNEREEIERLLVQIETALSLLAPRDPAAPATE' A
#
# COMPACT_ATOMS: atom_id res chain seq x y z
N MET A 1 -6.04 -17.86 -4.05
CA MET A 1 -5.30 -16.67 -3.57
C MET A 1 -6.09 -15.43 -3.96
N SER A 2 -6.65 -14.71 -2.98
CA SER A 2 -7.40 -13.47 -3.23
C SER A 2 -6.46 -12.34 -3.66
N THR A 3 -6.92 -11.46 -4.54
CA THR A 3 -6.18 -10.27 -4.99
C THR A 3 -5.75 -9.39 -3.81
N LEU A 4 -6.62 -9.30 -2.79
CA LEU A 4 -6.37 -8.56 -1.55
C LEU A 4 -5.20 -9.17 -0.76
N ALA A 5 -5.15 -10.51 -0.66
CA ALA A 5 -4.05 -11.21 0.01
C ALA A 5 -2.71 -11.03 -0.71
N LYS A 6 -2.71 -10.99 -2.06
CA LYS A 6 -1.50 -10.71 -2.85
C LYS A 6 -0.98 -9.29 -2.63
N LEU A 7 -1.87 -8.31 -2.54
CA LEU A 7 -1.52 -6.91 -2.28
C LEU A 7 -0.97 -6.72 -0.86
N LEU A 8 -1.59 -7.35 0.14
CA LEU A 8 -1.11 -7.32 1.52
C LEU A 8 0.27 -7.98 1.65
N ALA A 9 0.48 -9.15 1.02
CA ALA A 9 1.78 -9.81 1.00
C ALA A 9 2.87 -8.93 0.36
N ARG A 10 2.54 -8.23 -0.74
CA ARG A 10 3.45 -7.26 -1.37
C ARG A 10 3.75 -6.06 -0.46
N LYS A 11 2.74 -5.52 0.25
CA LYS A 11 2.90 -4.43 1.21
C LYS A 11 3.89 -4.83 2.31
N GLN A 12 3.73 -6.02 2.89
CA GLN A 12 4.58 -6.52 3.96
C GLN A 12 6.05 -6.65 3.51
N ALA A 13 6.29 -7.27 2.36
CA ALA A 13 7.64 -7.43 1.81
C ALA A 13 8.34 -6.09 1.52
N LEU A 14 7.58 -5.08 1.09
CA LEU A 14 8.09 -3.72 0.87
C LEU A 14 8.47 -3.03 2.18
N LEU A 15 7.66 -3.20 3.23
CA LEU A 15 7.95 -2.65 4.57
C LEU A 15 9.20 -3.29 5.18
N GLU A 16 9.33 -4.61 5.10
CA GLU A 16 10.53 -5.33 5.59
C GLU A 16 11.80 -4.86 4.88
N ARG A 17 11.70 -4.56 3.58
CA ARG A 17 12.80 -4.00 2.79
C ARG A 17 13.13 -2.57 3.22
N LEU A 18 12.12 -1.77 3.54
CA LEU A 18 12.28 -0.40 4.03
C LEU A 18 12.96 -0.35 5.41
N GLU A 19 12.67 -1.34 6.27
CA GLU A 19 13.31 -1.53 7.58
C GLU A 19 14.76 -2.03 7.46
N SER A 20 15.09 -2.83 6.43
CA SER A 20 16.44 -3.36 6.18
C SER A 20 17.45 -2.34 5.64
N HIS A 21 17.43 -1.08 6.11
CA HIS A 21 18.37 -0.02 5.71
C HIS A 21 18.37 0.27 4.20
N SER A 22 17.18 0.35 3.59
CA SER A 22 17.04 0.89 2.23
C SER A 22 17.56 2.33 2.15
N GLY A 23 18.44 2.60 1.19
CA GLY A 23 18.96 3.95 0.94
C GLY A 23 17.84 4.94 0.55
N PRO A 24 18.09 6.26 0.60
CA PRO A 24 17.06 7.28 0.37
C PRO A 24 16.30 7.12 -0.96
N ASN A 25 16.98 6.72 -2.04
CA ASN A 25 16.34 6.45 -3.32
C ASN A 25 15.46 5.19 -3.30
N GLU A 26 15.91 4.11 -2.67
CA GLU A 26 15.11 2.89 -2.54
C GLU A 26 13.90 3.13 -1.64
N ARG A 27 14.05 3.94 -0.58
CA ARG A 27 12.94 4.37 0.26
C ARG A 27 11.87 5.09 -0.52
N GLU A 28 12.22 6.11 -1.31
CA GLU A 28 11.25 6.83 -2.14
C GLU A 28 10.52 5.90 -3.12
N GLU A 29 11.24 4.98 -3.75
CA GLU A 29 10.62 4.03 -4.67
C GLU A 29 9.67 3.07 -3.95
N ILE A 30 10.09 2.55 -2.78
CA ILE A 30 9.26 1.69 -1.95
C ILE A 30 8.01 2.44 -1.45
N GLU A 31 8.13 3.69 -1.03
CA GLU A 31 7.00 4.52 -0.61
C GLU A 31 6.00 4.73 -1.76
N ARG A 32 6.48 5.00 -2.98
CA ARG A 32 5.62 5.10 -4.17
C ARG A 32 4.89 3.79 -4.47
N LEU A 33 5.56 2.65 -4.29
CA LEU A 33 4.96 1.33 -4.47
C LEU A 33 3.91 1.04 -3.38
N LEU A 34 4.18 1.44 -2.13
CA LEU A 34 3.24 1.31 -1.02
C LEU A 34 1.95 2.11 -1.28
N VAL A 35 2.06 3.37 -1.72
CA VAL A 35 0.90 4.23 -2.05
C VAL A 35 0.03 3.61 -3.15
N GLN A 36 0.64 3.03 -4.19
CA GLN A 36 -0.11 2.34 -5.24
C GLN A 36 -0.86 1.11 -4.71
N ILE A 37 -0.23 0.35 -3.81
CA ILE A 37 -0.85 -0.81 -3.17
C ILE A 37 -2.01 -0.37 -2.27
N GLU A 38 -1.85 0.68 -1.48
CA GLU A 38 -2.93 1.21 -0.63
C GLU A 38 -4.10 1.76 -1.43
N THR A 39 -3.83 2.41 -2.58
CA THR A 39 -4.86 2.85 -3.52
C THR A 39 -5.62 1.64 -4.08
N ALA A 40 -4.90 0.60 -4.54
CA ALA A 40 -5.52 -0.62 -5.05
C ALA A 40 -6.32 -1.36 -3.97
N LEU A 41 -5.83 -1.39 -2.73
CA LEU A 41 -6.55 -1.94 -1.58
C LEU A 41 -7.81 -1.13 -1.26
N SER A 42 -7.76 0.19 -1.35
CA SER A 42 -8.92 1.07 -1.14
C SER A 42 -9.98 0.91 -2.23
N LEU A 43 -9.58 0.60 -3.47
CA LEU A 43 -10.49 0.29 -4.56
C LEU A 43 -11.11 -1.12 -4.44
N LEU A 44 -10.39 -2.05 -3.84
CA LEU A 44 -10.84 -3.42 -3.59
C LEU A 44 -11.65 -3.55 -2.31
N ALA A 45 -11.42 -2.68 -1.33
CA ALA A 45 -12.29 -2.53 -0.20
C ALA A 45 -13.65 -2.05 -0.75
N PRO A 46 -14.76 -2.76 -0.47
CA PRO A 46 -16.07 -2.22 -0.80
C PRO A 46 -16.13 -0.84 -0.15
N ARG A 47 -16.38 0.20 -0.97
CA ARG A 47 -16.50 1.59 -0.51
C ARG A 47 -17.38 1.60 0.71
N ASP A 48 -16.78 1.67 1.89
CA ASP A 48 -17.49 2.04 3.08
C ASP A 48 -17.87 3.51 2.82
N PRO A 49 -19.17 3.86 2.69
CA PRO A 49 -19.59 5.23 2.39
C PRO A 49 -19.28 6.21 3.54
N ALA A 50 -18.52 5.81 4.56
CA ALA A 50 -18.16 6.60 5.72
C ALA A 50 -16.85 7.40 5.53
N ALA A 51 -16.73 8.15 4.44
CA ALA A 51 -15.86 9.33 4.41
C ALA A 51 -16.73 10.51 3.97
N PRO A 52 -17.03 11.48 4.86
CA PRO A 52 -17.86 12.61 4.48
C PRO A 52 -17.09 13.39 3.43
N ALA A 53 -17.75 13.64 2.30
CA ALA A 53 -17.38 14.75 1.45
C ALA A 53 -17.52 16.01 2.30
N THR A 54 -16.39 16.57 2.73
CA THR A 54 -16.36 17.91 3.30
C THR A 54 -16.64 18.86 2.14
N GLU A 55 -17.89 19.33 2.07
CA GLU A 55 -18.34 20.47 1.27
C GLU A 55 -17.84 21.79 1.88
#